data_AF-X6GSC6-F1
#
_entry.id   AF-X6GSC6-F1
#
_cell.length_a   1.000
_cell.length_b   1.000
_cell.length_c   1.000
_cell.angle_alpha   90.00
_cell.angle_beta   90.00
_cell.angle_gamma   90.00
#
_symmetry.space_group_name_H-M   'P 1'
#
loop_
_entity.id
_entity.type
_entity.pdbx_description
1 polymer ?
#
loop_
_entity_poly.entity_id
_entity_poly.type
_entity_poly.pdbx_seq_one_letter_code
_entity_poly.pdbx_strand_id
1 'polypeptide(L)'
;MVTSYVRLGRMEDARGALKQALEAEPQWSQLNERNNHLERPYKDSAVFERQLEDLAAAGLPELPFGYDGELVDRLNSEEIKAMTFGHALRAKDMRSGSSFTDVIASNGTIQSSGDFGQDTATIQYLGNSLICYRWKDTGPNCAAVFRSRNETSKAAGEFTWSTLGANIGIRWKSSRLDVSLE
;
A
#
# COMPACT_ATOMS: atom_id res chain seq x y z
N MET A 1 12.44 1.23 -20.97
CA MET A 1 13.39 0.31 -21.63
C MET A 1 13.26 -1.12 -21.12
N VAL A 2 13.20 -1.36 -19.80
CA VAL A 2 13.05 -2.71 -19.21
C VAL A 2 11.90 -3.51 -19.83
N THR A 3 10.68 -2.98 -19.82
CA THR A 3 9.49 -3.67 -20.35
C THR A 3 9.54 -3.93 -21.85
N SER A 4 10.22 -3.06 -22.62
CA SER A 4 10.46 -3.28 -24.05
C SER A 4 11.35 -4.51 -24.28
N TYR A 5 12.39 -4.71 -23.46
CA TYR A 5 13.23 -5.90 -23.55
C TYR A 5 12.47 -7.18 -23.21
N VAL A 6 11.62 -7.15 -22.16
CA VAL A 6 10.75 -8.28 -21.79
C VAL A 6 9.85 -8.68 -22.96
N ARG A 7 9.15 -7.72 -23.56
CA ARG A 7 8.23 -7.96 -24.69
C ARG A 7 8.93 -8.46 -25.96
N LEU A 8 10.23 -8.20 -26.10
CA LEU A 8 11.07 -8.72 -27.19
C LEU A 8 11.71 -10.08 -26.86
N GLY A 9 11.41 -10.67 -25.70
CA GLY A 9 12.01 -11.93 -25.23
C GLY A 9 13.46 -11.80 -24.75
N ARG A 10 13.98 -10.58 -24.63
CA ARG A 10 15.38 -10.28 -24.25
C ARG A 10 15.52 -10.18 -22.73
N MET A 11 15.28 -11.30 -22.04
CA MET A 11 15.20 -11.31 -20.57
C MET A 11 16.51 -10.93 -19.86
N GLU A 12 17.67 -11.31 -20.40
CA GLU A 12 18.95 -10.94 -19.79
C GLU A 12 19.18 -9.41 -19.84
N ASP A 13 18.88 -8.79 -20.99
CA ASP A 13 18.95 -7.34 -21.14
C ASP A 13 17.93 -6.63 -20.24
N ALA A 14 16.71 -7.19 -20.10
CA ALA A 14 15.70 -6.66 -19.21
C ALA A 14 16.19 -6.65 -17.75
N ARG A 15 16.75 -7.77 -17.26
CA ARG A 15 17.32 -7.87 -15.91
C ARG A 15 18.51 -6.92 -15.73
N GLY A 16 19.38 -6.81 -16.72
CA GLY A 16 20.53 -5.90 -16.70
C GLY A 16 20.11 -4.43 -16.62
N ALA A 17 19.16 -4.02 -17.46
CA ALA A 17 18.60 -2.67 -17.45
C ALA A 17 17.85 -2.36 -16.15
N LEU A 18 17.11 -3.34 -15.61
CA LEU A 18 16.43 -3.21 -14.33
C LEU A 18 17.45 -3.01 -13.19
N LYS A 19 18.52 -3.80 -13.16
CA LYS A 19 19.57 -3.67 -12.15
C LYS A 19 20.18 -2.26 -12.15
N GLN A 20 20.51 -1.73 -13.33
CA GLN A 20 21.02 -0.35 -13.46
C GLN A 20 20.01 0.69 -12.98
N ALA A 21 18.72 0.50 -13.28
CA ALA A 21 17.67 1.39 -12.80
C ALA A 21 17.55 1.36 -11.27
N LEU A 22 17.62 0.18 -10.65
CA LEU A 22 17.57 0.01 -9.19
C LEU A 22 18.83 0.55 -8.49
N GLU A 23 19.99 0.57 -9.15
CA GLU A 23 21.18 1.24 -8.63
C GLU A 23 20.97 2.76 -8.53
N ALA A 24 20.25 3.35 -9.47
CA ALA A 24 19.90 4.77 -9.45
C ALA A 24 18.68 5.10 -8.57
N GLU A 25 17.72 4.17 -8.50
CA GLU A 25 16.47 4.32 -7.76
C GLU A 25 16.18 3.06 -6.89
N PRO A 26 16.86 2.91 -5.74
CA PRO A 26 16.76 1.70 -4.92
C PRO A 26 15.37 1.43 -4.33
N GLN A 27 14.55 2.47 -4.20
CA GLN A 27 13.18 2.34 -3.74
C GLN A 27 12.20 1.92 -4.85
N TRP A 28 12.61 1.85 -6.12
CA TRP A 28 11.69 1.52 -7.20
C TRP A 28 11.13 0.10 -7.02
N SER A 29 9.80 0.00 -6.95
CA SER A 29 9.07 -1.25 -6.71
C SER A 29 7.72 -1.23 -7.42
N GLN A 30 7.05 -2.38 -7.47
CA GLN A 30 5.70 -2.47 -8.02
C GLN A 30 4.69 -1.63 -7.19
N LEU A 31 4.89 -1.52 -5.87
CA LEU A 31 4.10 -0.63 -5.02
C LEU A 31 4.25 0.84 -5.44
N ASN A 32 5.48 1.27 -5.76
CA ASN A 32 5.74 2.63 -6.27
C ASN A 32 5.04 2.87 -7.60
N GLU A 33 5.11 1.91 -8.54
CA GLU A 33 4.42 2.00 -9.82
C GLU A 33 2.90 2.13 -9.66
N ARG A 34 2.27 1.34 -8.77
CA ARG A 34 0.83 1.47 -8.47
C ARG A 34 0.49 2.85 -7.89
N ASN A 35 1.30 3.37 -6.97
CA ASN A 35 1.09 4.71 -6.43
C ASN A 35 1.22 5.80 -7.50
N ASN A 36 2.24 5.69 -8.36
CA ASN A 36 2.46 6.59 -9.48
C ASN A 36 1.30 6.53 -10.48
N HIS A 37 0.72 5.35 -10.71
CA HIS A 37 -0.46 5.19 -11.55
C HIS A 37 -1.69 5.89 -10.97
N LEU A 38 -1.85 5.94 -9.64
CA LEU A 38 -2.93 6.72 -9.03
C LEU A 38 -2.73 8.24 -9.13
N GLU A 39 -1.48 8.71 -9.23
CA GLU A 39 -1.17 10.11 -9.51
C GLU A 39 -1.31 10.44 -11.00
N ARG A 40 -0.88 9.52 -11.85
CA ARG A 40 -0.79 9.68 -13.30
C ARG A 40 -1.40 8.45 -13.97
N PRO A 41 -2.74 8.38 -14.00
CA PRO A 41 -3.41 7.19 -14.50
C PRO A 41 -3.16 6.99 -15.98
N TYR A 42 -2.90 5.73 -16.34
CA TYR A 42 -2.94 5.34 -17.73
C TYR A 42 -4.38 5.45 -18.22
N LYS A 43 -4.55 5.80 -19.50
CA LYS A 43 -5.88 5.82 -20.12
C LYS A 43 -6.55 4.44 -20.12
N ASP A 44 -5.74 3.38 -20.21
CA ASP A 44 -6.17 1.99 -20.16
C ASP A 44 -5.41 1.28 -19.03
N SER A 45 -6.13 0.91 -17.97
CA SER A 45 -5.56 0.20 -16.82
C SER A 45 -5.00 -1.18 -17.19
N ALA A 46 -5.49 -1.82 -18.26
CA ALA A 46 -4.94 -3.10 -18.71
C ALA A 46 -3.52 -2.93 -19.29
N VAL A 47 -3.19 -1.75 -19.84
CA VAL A 47 -1.81 -1.44 -20.25
C VAL A 47 -0.90 -1.33 -19.03
N PHE A 48 -1.39 -0.69 -17.96
CA PHE A 48 -0.65 -0.57 -16.71
C PHE A 48 -0.37 -1.93 -16.08
N GLU A 49 -1.38 -2.80 -15.93
CA GLU A 49 -1.18 -4.12 -15.33
C GLU A 49 -0.21 -4.97 -16.15
N ARG A 50 -0.32 -4.98 -17.49
CA ARG A 50 0.67 -5.67 -18.36
C ARG A 50 2.08 -5.12 -18.19
N GLN A 51 2.24 -3.81 -18.06
CA GLN A 51 3.54 -3.20 -17.82
C GLN A 51 4.11 -3.64 -16.46
N LEU A 52 3.26 -3.73 -15.45
CA LEU A 52 3.67 -4.15 -14.11
C LEU A 52 4.07 -5.64 -14.09
N GLU A 53 3.35 -6.49 -14.81
CA GLU A 53 3.69 -7.90 -15.04
C GLU A 53 5.05 -8.03 -15.76
N ASP A 54 5.29 -7.23 -16.80
CA ASP A 54 6.58 -7.22 -17.50
C ASP A 54 7.74 -6.84 -16.54
N LEU A 55 7.54 -5.80 -15.72
CA LEU A 55 8.52 -5.36 -14.73
C LEU A 55 8.77 -6.45 -13.67
N ALA A 56 7.70 -7.09 -13.18
CA ALA A 56 7.80 -8.20 -12.24
C ALA A 56 8.58 -9.38 -12.85
N ALA A 57 8.32 -9.75 -14.10
CA ALA A 57 9.03 -10.80 -14.81
C ALA A 57 10.54 -10.48 -14.98
N ALA A 58 10.87 -9.21 -15.17
CA ALA A 58 12.26 -8.74 -15.18
C ALA A 58 12.92 -8.77 -13.79
N GLY A 59 12.14 -8.90 -12.71
CA GLY A 59 12.61 -9.02 -11.34
C GLY A 59 12.40 -7.76 -10.49
N LEU A 60 11.52 -6.84 -10.89
CA LEU A 60 11.22 -5.65 -10.08
C LEU A 60 10.57 -6.11 -8.76
N PRO A 61 11.13 -5.72 -7.59
CA PRO A 61 10.57 -6.14 -6.31
C PRO A 61 9.15 -5.61 -6.14
N GLU A 62 8.31 -6.40 -5.47
CA GLU A 62 6.93 -5.99 -5.21
C GLU A 62 6.89 -4.78 -4.26
N LEU A 63 7.70 -4.82 -3.21
CA LEU A 63 7.77 -3.83 -2.14
C LEU A 63 9.12 -3.11 -2.14
N PRO A 64 9.17 -1.85 -1.70
CA PRO A 64 10.42 -1.11 -1.60
C PRO A 64 11.31 -1.66 -0.47
N PHE A 65 12.58 -1.28 -0.47
CA PHE A 65 13.56 -1.58 0.60
C PHE A 65 13.83 -3.07 0.88
N GLY A 66 13.51 -3.96 -0.07
CA GLY A 66 13.81 -5.39 0.05
C GLY A 66 12.91 -6.15 1.02
N TYR A 67 11.72 -5.62 1.33
CA TYR A 67 10.70 -6.42 2.01
C TYR A 67 10.24 -7.57 1.11
N ASP A 68 10.23 -8.78 1.67
CA ASP A 68 9.67 -9.94 1.00
C ASP A 68 8.14 -9.85 1.01
N GLY A 69 7.53 -10.01 -0.17
CA GLY A 69 6.08 -10.01 -0.34
C GLY A 69 5.40 -11.24 0.26
N GLU A 70 6.13 -12.33 0.49
CA GLU A 70 5.64 -13.64 0.94
C GLU A 70 5.77 -13.85 2.47
N LEU A 71 5.92 -12.77 3.23
CA LEU A 71 6.03 -12.87 4.68
C LEU A 71 4.75 -13.48 5.29
N VAL A 72 4.93 -14.48 6.15
CA VAL A 72 3.84 -15.19 6.87
C VAL A 72 2.87 -14.25 7.59
N ASP A 73 3.36 -13.07 8.00
CA ASP A 73 2.56 -12.08 8.70
C ASP A 73 1.82 -11.10 7.78
N ARG A 74 2.05 -11.14 6.46
CA ARG A 74 1.34 -10.26 5.51
C ARG A 74 -0.15 -10.60 5.47
N LEU A 75 -0.98 -9.57 5.43
CA LEU A 75 -2.42 -9.73 5.26
C LEU A 75 -2.78 -9.85 3.79
N ASN A 76 -3.72 -10.75 3.49
CA ASN A 76 -4.34 -10.80 2.17
C ASN A 76 -5.42 -9.72 2.02
N SER A 77 -5.93 -9.53 0.79
CA SER A 77 -6.92 -8.49 0.48
C SER A 77 -8.24 -8.66 1.23
N GLU A 78 -8.68 -9.88 1.54
CA GLU A 78 -9.90 -10.13 2.30
C GLU A 78 -9.74 -9.72 3.76
N GLU A 79 -8.58 -10.05 4.35
CA GLU A 79 -8.22 -9.66 5.71
C GLU A 79 -8.08 -8.15 5.86
N ILE A 80 -7.42 -7.50 4.90
CA ILE A 80 -7.33 -6.03 4.83
C ILE A 80 -8.74 -5.44 4.73
N LYS A 81 -9.60 -5.98 3.87
CA LYS A 81 -10.99 -5.49 3.73
C LYS A 81 -11.74 -5.60 5.05
N ALA A 82 -11.71 -6.78 5.67
CA ALA A 82 -12.43 -7.09 6.89
C ALA A 82 -12.02 -6.21 8.07
N MET A 83 -10.75 -5.77 8.14
CA MET A 83 -10.28 -4.92 9.23
C MET A 83 -10.44 -3.42 8.98
N THR A 84 -10.61 -3.00 7.73
CA THR A 84 -10.66 -1.57 7.35
C THR A 84 -12.08 -1.08 7.08
N PHE A 85 -12.86 -1.74 6.21
CA PHE A 85 -14.15 -1.23 5.75
C PHE A 85 -15.20 -1.28 6.87
N GLY A 86 -15.83 -0.14 7.16
CA GLY A 86 -16.82 -0.02 8.24
C GLY A 86 -16.22 0.11 9.65
N HIS A 87 -14.92 0.40 9.74
CA HIS A 87 -14.19 0.46 10.99
C HIS A 87 -13.49 1.81 11.19
N ALA A 88 -13.18 2.11 12.46
CA ALA A 88 -12.26 3.18 12.83
C ALA A 88 -10.88 2.59 13.14
N LEU A 89 -9.84 3.13 12.53
CA LEU A 89 -8.45 2.78 12.74
C LEU A 89 -7.77 3.87 13.58
N ARG A 90 -6.94 3.48 14.55
CA ARG A 90 -6.08 4.41 15.28
C ARG A 90 -4.64 4.12 14.91
N ALA A 91 -3.99 5.09 14.30
CA ALA A 91 -2.66 4.94 13.76
C ALA A 91 -1.66 5.84 14.49
N LYS A 92 -0.42 5.39 14.49
CA LYS A 92 0.74 6.14 14.94
C LYS A 92 1.84 6.03 13.90
N ASP A 93 2.23 7.15 13.33
CA ASP A 93 3.42 7.19 12.47
C ASP A 93 4.64 6.84 13.33
N MET A 94 5.37 5.79 12.97
CA MET A 94 6.49 5.31 13.78
C MET A 94 7.74 6.18 13.64
N ARG A 95 7.80 7.03 12.61
CA ARG A 95 8.91 7.94 12.34
C ARG A 95 8.69 9.30 13.03
N SER A 96 7.49 9.89 12.91
CA SER A 96 7.19 11.18 13.55
C SER A 96 6.62 11.04 14.97
N GLY A 97 6.05 9.88 15.31
CA GLY A 97 5.32 9.67 16.56
C GLY A 97 3.90 10.24 16.55
N SER A 98 3.49 10.92 15.48
CA SER A 98 2.17 11.54 15.35
C SER A 98 1.07 10.50 15.35
N SER A 99 -0.05 10.82 16.01
CA SER A 99 -1.21 9.93 16.06
C SER A 99 -2.36 10.48 15.22
N PHE A 100 -3.10 9.58 14.58
CA PHE A 100 -4.27 9.93 13.80
C PHE A 100 -5.32 8.82 13.88
N THR A 101 -6.57 9.17 13.56
CA THR A 101 -7.71 8.26 13.50
C THR A 101 -8.35 8.35 12.13
N ASP A 102 -8.51 7.20 11.48
CA ASP A 102 -9.19 7.05 10.20
C ASP A 102 -10.53 6.36 10.42
N VAL A 103 -11.63 7.03 10.09
CA VAL A 103 -12.96 6.44 10.06
C VAL A 103 -13.26 6.03 8.62
N ILE A 104 -13.30 4.72 8.36
CA ILE A 104 -13.47 4.15 7.03
C ILE A 104 -14.90 3.63 6.89
N ALA A 105 -15.69 4.26 6.04
CA ALA A 105 -17.04 3.81 5.73
C ALA A 105 -17.04 2.52 4.90
N SER A 106 -18.17 1.79 4.88
CA SER A 106 -18.31 0.53 4.14
C SER A 106 -18.15 0.67 2.63
N ASN A 107 -18.26 1.90 2.09
CA ASN A 107 -18.01 2.21 0.68
C ASN A 107 -16.54 2.57 0.39
N GLY A 108 -15.66 2.58 1.39
CA GLY A 108 -14.24 2.90 1.26
C GLY A 108 -13.90 4.41 1.32
N THR A 109 -14.85 5.28 1.64
CA THR A 109 -14.55 6.68 1.98
C THR A 109 -13.93 6.77 3.38
N ILE A 110 -12.93 7.63 3.55
CA ILE A 110 -12.16 7.80 4.78
C ILE A 110 -12.27 9.23 5.25
N GLN A 111 -12.54 9.41 6.54
CA GLN A 111 -12.37 10.67 7.27
C GLN A 111 -11.20 10.50 8.24
N SER A 112 -10.14 11.28 8.06
CA SER A 112 -8.97 11.24 8.93
C SER A 112 -8.90 12.47 9.82
N SER A 113 -8.46 12.26 11.05
CA SER A 113 -8.21 13.33 12.02
C SER A 113 -6.96 13.03 12.82
N GLY A 114 -6.09 14.01 13.01
CA GLY A 114 -4.86 13.84 13.77
C GLY A 114 -4.14 15.16 14.00
N ASP A 115 -2.86 15.07 14.36
CA ASP A 115 -2.02 16.24 14.63
C ASP A 115 -1.88 17.20 13.42
N PHE A 116 -2.16 16.69 12.21
CA PHE A 116 -2.16 17.45 10.95
C PHE A 116 -3.51 18.11 10.63
N GLY A 117 -4.52 17.99 11.49
CA GLY A 117 -5.88 18.48 11.24
C GLY A 117 -6.80 17.38 10.71
N GLN A 118 -7.64 17.72 9.72
CA GLN A 118 -8.58 16.80 9.08
C GLN A 118 -8.25 16.64 7.60
N ASP A 119 -8.34 15.42 7.08
CA ASP A 119 -8.25 15.12 5.65
C ASP A 119 -9.27 14.03 5.29
N THR A 120 -9.55 13.87 4.00
CA THR A 120 -10.45 12.86 3.48
C THR A 120 -9.77 12.05 2.39
N ALA A 121 -10.09 10.77 2.32
CA ALA A 121 -9.60 9.90 1.26
C ALA A 121 -10.67 8.96 0.74
N THR A 122 -10.37 8.31 -0.37
CA THR A 122 -11.14 7.16 -0.85
C THR A 122 -10.19 6.03 -1.20
N ILE A 123 -10.53 4.80 -0.81
CA ILE A 123 -9.82 3.60 -1.24
C ILE A 123 -10.03 3.44 -2.75
N GLN A 124 -8.94 3.49 -3.52
CA GLN A 124 -8.96 3.38 -4.98
C GLN A 124 -8.62 1.96 -5.46
N TYR A 125 -7.89 1.19 -4.65
CA TYR A 125 -7.46 -0.15 -5.01
C TYR A 125 -7.38 -1.06 -3.78
N LEU A 126 -7.86 -2.29 -3.95
CA LEU A 126 -7.70 -3.38 -3.00
C LEU A 126 -7.54 -4.68 -3.78
N GLY A 127 -6.33 -5.22 -3.80
CA GLY A 127 -5.98 -6.40 -4.58
C GLY A 127 -4.53 -6.79 -4.36
N ASN A 128 -4.16 -8.02 -4.69
CA ASN A 128 -2.78 -8.51 -4.56
C ASN A 128 -2.15 -8.23 -3.19
N SER A 129 -2.93 -8.34 -2.11
CA SER A 129 -2.46 -8.07 -0.75
C SER A 129 -1.92 -6.63 -0.55
N LEU A 130 -2.46 -5.68 -1.32
CA LEU A 130 -2.18 -4.26 -1.26
C LEU A 130 -3.48 -3.45 -1.13
N ILE A 131 -3.39 -2.29 -0.51
CA ILE A 131 -4.44 -1.29 -0.43
C ILE A 131 -3.88 0.07 -0.83
N CYS A 132 -4.63 0.81 -1.64
CA CYS A 132 -4.25 2.17 -2.02
C CYS A 132 -5.39 3.16 -1.81
N TYR A 133 -5.00 4.35 -1.38
CA TYR A 133 -5.85 5.48 -1.05
C TYR A 133 -5.53 6.65 -1.96
N ARG A 134 -6.53 7.49 -2.22
CA ARG A 134 -6.34 8.85 -2.74
C ARG A 134 -6.77 9.84 -1.66
N TRP A 135 -5.81 10.45 -1.01
CA TRP A 135 -6.03 11.56 -0.08
C TRP A 135 -6.28 12.85 -0.85
N LYS A 136 -7.17 13.69 -0.33
CA LYS A 136 -7.53 14.95 -0.95
C LYS A 136 -6.37 15.93 -0.94
N ASP A 137 -5.67 16.03 0.20
CA ASP A 137 -4.63 17.04 0.38
C ASP A 137 -3.22 16.48 0.10
N THR A 138 -2.97 15.20 0.40
CA THR A 138 -1.62 14.60 0.30
C THR A 138 -1.41 13.70 -0.92
N GLY A 139 -2.45 13.40 -1.68
CA GLY A 139 -2.35 12.59 -2.91
C GLY A 139 -2.42 11.08 -2.67
N PRO A 140 -1.85 10.26 -3.58
CA PRO A 140 -1.99 8.81 -3.51
C PRO A 140 -1.03 8.21 -2.49
N ASN A 141 -1.51 7.19 -1.79
CA ASN A 141 -0.69 6.40 -0.88
C ASN A 141 -1.08 4.92 -1.00
N CYS A 142 -0.12 4.06 -1.34
CA CYS A 142 -0.28 2.62 -1.38
C CYS A 142 0.47 1.96 -0.24
N ALA A 143 -0.10 0.88 0.30
CA ALA A 143 0.49 0.13 1.39
C ALA A 143 0.33 -1.38 1.23
N ALA A 144 1.35 -2.11 1.67
CA ALA A 144 1.21 -3.49 2.11
C ALA A 144 0.97 -3.53 3.62
N VAL A 145 0.13 -4.45 4.09
CA VAL A 145 -0.25 -4.56 5.50
C VAL A 145 0.29 -5.85 6.10
N PHE A 146 0.91 -5.73 7.25
CA PHE A 146 1.49 -6.85 7.99
C PHE A 146 0.94 -6.92 9.40
N ARG A 147 0.74 -8.12 9.92
CA ARG A 147 0.55 -8.37 11.35
C ARG A 147 1.80 -7.96 12.10
N SER A 148 1.62 -7.44 13.31
CA SER A 148 2.77 -7.20 14.18
C SER A 148 3.48 -8.51 14.51
N ARG A 149 4.81 -8.52 14.40
CA ARG A 149 5.67 -9.66 14.78
C ARG A 149 5.85 -9.80 16.29
N ASN A 150 5.51 -8.76 17.06
CA ASN A 150 5.55 -8.81 18.52
C ASN A 150 4.26 -9.47 19.03
N GLU A 151 4.36 -10.60 19.72
CA GLU A 151 3.21 -11.34 20.26
C GLU A 151 2.29 -10.49 21.16
N THR A 152 2.84 -9.52 21.89
CA THR A 152 2.03 -8.59 22.72
C THR A 152 1.21 -7.64 21.84
N SER A 153 1.85 -7.09 20.81
CA SER A 153 1.19 -6.23 19.81
C SER A 153 0.18 -7.01 18.98
N LYS A 154 0.50 -8.25 18.61
CA LYS A 154 -0.38 -9.17 17.89
C LYS A 154 -1.62 -9.50 18.72
N ALA A 155 -1.47 -9.80 20.01
CA ALA A 155 -2.58 -10.00 20.94
C ALA A 155 -3.44 -8.74 21.12
N ALA A 156 -2.84 -7.55 20.97
CA ALA A 156 -3.54 -6.26 21.00
C ALA A 156 -4.18 -5.87 19.65
N GLY A 157 -4.06 -6.69 18.61
CA GLY A 157 -4.57 -6.38 17.26
C GLY A 157 -3.78 -5.27 16.54
N GLU A 158 -2.48 -5.16 16.77
CA GLU A 158 -1.64 -4.20 16.04
C GLU A 158 -1.12 -4.77 14.72
N PHE A 159 -0.98 -3.86 13.76
CA PHE A 159 -0.58 -4.13 12.40
C PHE A 159 0.33 -3.00 11.91
N THR A 160 1.13 -3.27 10.89
CA THR A 160 2.07 -2.31 10.31
C THR A 160 1.75 -2.11 8.84
N TRP A 161 1.62 -0.85 8.43
CA TRP A 161 1.52 -0.43 7.04
C TRP A 161 2.92 -0.09 6.54
N SER A 162 3.36 -0.79 5.51
CA SER A 162 4.58 -0.43 4.79
C SER A 162 4.20 0.38 3.55
N THR A 163 4.65 1.63 3.51
CA THR A 163 4.39 2.59 2.41
C THR A 163 5.70 3.04 1.75
N LEU A 164 5.60 3.89 0.73
CA LEU A 164 6.73 4.31 -0.11
C LEU A 164 7.82 5.14 0.58
N GLY A 165 7.64 5.52 1.84
CA GLY A 165 8.62 6.33 2.58
C GLY A 165 8.56 6.21 4.10
N ALA A 166 7.69 5.37 4.65
CA ALA A 166 7.58 5.14 6.07
C ALA A 166 6.94 3.78 6.38
N ASN A 167 7.30 3.22 7.53
CA ASN A 167 6.48 2.21 8.18
C ASN A 167 5.57 2.92 9.17
N ILE A 168 4.26 2.77 9.00
CA ILE A 168 3.24 3.34 9.89
C ILE A 168 2.72 2.21 10.77
N GLY A 169 2.80 2.38 12.09
CA GLY A 169 2.27 1.43 13.05
C GLY A 169 0.80 1.73 13.29
N ILE A 170 -0.09 0.81 12.98
CA ILE A 170 -1.53 0.99 13.18
C ILE A 170 -1.99 0.06 14.29
N ARG A 171 -2.45 0.65 15.40
CA ARG A 171 -3.07 -0.11 16.50
C ARG A 171 -4.57 -0.14 16.25
N TRP A 172 -5.06 -1.30 15.86
CA TRP A 172 -6.49 -1.49 15.75
C TRP A 172 -7.10 -1.59 17.16
N LYS A 173 -8.15 -0.80 17.41
CA LYS A 173 -9.05 -1.02 18.53
C LYS A 173 -10.46 -1.08 17.95
N SER A 174 -10.98 -2.30 17.80
CA SER A 174 -12.33 -2.52 17.28
C SER A 174 -13.34 -1.70 18.07
N SER A 175 -13.96 -0.75 17.41
CA SER A 175 -15.33 -0.36 17.70
C SER A 175 -16.01 -0.36 16.34
N ARG A 176 -16.99 -1.23 16.14
CA ARG A 176 -17.89 -1.10 14.98
C ARG A 176 -18.50 0.29 15.06
N LEU A 177 -18.54 0.99 13.93
CA LEU A 177 -19.29 2.23 13.85
C LEU A 177 -20.77 1.84 14.02
N ASP A 178 -21.33 2.09 15.20
CA ASP A 178 -22.77 1.99 15.38
C ASP A 178 -23.39 3.07 14.49
N VAL A 179 -23.93 2.64 13.35
CA VAL A 179 -24.79 3.48 12.54
C VAL A 179 -26.12 3.52 13.27
N SER A 180 -26.26 4.47 14.19
CA SER A 180 -27.56 4.88 14.70
C SER A 180 -28.36 5.44 13.52
N LEU A 181 -29.25 4.62 12.97
CA LEU A 181 -30.35 5.08 12.13
C LEU A 181 -31.35 5.79 13.05
N GLU A 182 -31.40 7.12 12.97
CA GLU A 182 -32.61 7.89 13.31
C GLU A 182 -33.41 8.16 12.03
#